data_AF-A0A345UGI7-F1
#
_entry.id   AF-A0A345UGI7-F1
#
_cell.length_a   1.000
_cell.length_b   1.000
_cell.length_c   1.000
_cell.angle_alpha   90.00
_cell.angle_beta   90.00
_cell.angle_gamma   90.00
#
_symmetry.space_group_name_H-M   'P 1'
#
loop_
_entity.id
_entity.type
_entity.pdbx_description
1 polymer ?
#
loop_
_entity_poly.entity_id
_entity_poly.type
_entity_poly.pdbx_seq_one_letter_code
_entity_poly.pdbx_strand_id
1 'polypeptide(L)'
;MSLLYGFFQSASEMMFCANNLFSLVHKSDLLYSDKTMHDDLERFIEKKKAESPDFARNFEEDYLNFKIGVILRQAREEMGITQQEVAEKLNTSKSVISRMENHADDIRLSTLRKYAKALGRKVKLEIQ
;
A
#
# COMPACT_ATOMS: atom_id res chain seq x y z
N MET A 1 -5.45 6.33 -20.79
CA MET A 1 -5.37 5.52 -19.56
C MET A 1 -6.73 4.93 -19.11
N SER A 2 -7.78 4.93 -19.95
CA SER A 2 -9.13 4.49 -19.54
C SER A 2 -9.40 2.97 -19.64
N LEU A 3 -8.46 2.17 -20.16
CA LEU A 3 -8.66 0.73 -20.37
C LEU A 3 -8.07 -0.17 -19.27
N LEU A 4 -7.31 0.37 -18.32
CA LEU A 4 -6.64 -0.45 -17.31
C LEU A 4 -7.55 -0.82 -16.13
N TYR A 5 -8.61 -0.06 -15.87
CA TYR A 5 -9.44 -0.21 -14.67
C TYR A 5 -10.62 -1.20 -14.80
N GLY A 6 -10.83 -1.79 -15.98
CA GLY A 6 -11.99 -2.66 -16.25
C GLY A 6 -11.93 -4.06 -15.63
N PHE A 7 -10.78 -4.50 -15.12
CA PHE A 7 -10.54 -5.91 -14.75
C PHE A 7 -10.37 -6.18 -13.25
N PHE A 8 -10.37 -5.15 -12.40
CA PHE A 8 -10.06 -5.34 -10.98
C PHE A 8 -11.29 -5.75 -10.17
N GLN A 9 -11.14 -6.84 -9.42
CA GLN A 9 -12.18 -7.44 -8.58
C GLN A 9 -12.16 -6.87 -7.15
N SER A 10 -11.05 -6.25 -6.73
CA SER A 10 -10.91 -5.62 -5.41
C SER A 10 -10.21 -4.26 -5.46
N ALA A 11 -10.35 -3.48 -4.37
CA ALA A 11 -9.65 -2.21 -4.21
C ALA A 11 -8.13 -2.42 -4.12
N SER A 12 -7.71 -3.54 -3.52
CA SER A 12 -6.31 -3.93 -3.41
C SER A 12 -5.67 -4.22 -4.76
N GLU A 13 -6.37 -4.87 -5.70
CA GLU A 13 -5.87 -5.12 -7.06
C GLU A 13 -5.73 -3.82 -7.87
N MET A 14 -6.74 -2.96 -7.79
CA MET A 14 -6.74 -1.65 -8.44
C MET A 14 -5.55 -0.79 -7.97
N MET A 15 -5.31 -0.75 -6.67
CA MET A 15 -4.25 0.05 -6.06
C MET A 15 -2.86 -0.59 -6.20
N PHE A 16 -2.76 -1.93 -6.22
CA PHE A 16 -1.52 -2.64 -6.53
C PHE A 16 -0.99 -2.31 -7.93
N CYS A 17 -1.87 -2.23 -8.92
CA CYS A 17 -1.50 -1.79 -10.27
C CYS A 17 -1.08 -0.31 -10.32
N ALA A 18 -1.71 0.57 -9.51
CA ALA A 18 -1.29 1.96 -9.39
C ALA A 18 0.14 2.09 -8.80
N ASN A 19 0.51 1.22 -7.85
CA ASN A 19 1.84 1.22 -7.24
C ASN A 19 2.97 0.77 -8.18
N ASN A 20 2.70 -0.06 -9.18
CA ASN A 20 3.69 -0.34 -10.24
C ASN A 20 3.94 0.87 -11.15
N LEU A 21 3.19 1.97 -10.99
CA LEU A 21 3.44 3.26 -11.61
C LEU A 21 4.08 4.29 -10.64
N PHE A 22 4.14 4.00 -9.34
CA PHE A 22 4.48 4.96 -8.28
C PHE A 22 5.94 4.90 -7.80
N SER A 23 6.82 4.14 -8.47
CA SER A 23 8.26 4.13 -8.18
C SER A 23 9.01 5.42 -8.57
N LEU A 24 8.29 6.46 -9.02
CA LEU A 24 8.87 7.67 -9.63
C LEU A 24 8.72 8.97 -8.82
N VAL A 25 8.26 8.94 -7.57
CA VAL A 25 8.14 10.20 -6.79
C VAL A 25 8.92 10.11 -5.49
N HIS A 26 10.19 10.53 -5.55
CA HIS A 26 11.02 10.80 -4.38
C HIS A 26 10.81 12.24 -3.88
N LYS A 27 10.50 12.35 -2.59
CA LYS A 27 10.86 13.42 -1.63
C LYS A 27 11.01 14.86 -2.15
N SER A 28 9.91 15.62 -2.16
CA SER A 28 9.84 16.98 -1.58
C SER A 28 8.48 17.68 -1.72
N ASP A 29 7.54 17.16 -2.52
CA ASP A 29 6.36 17.96 -2.90
C ASP A 29 5.04 17.36 -2.40
N LEU A 30 4.82 17.39 -1.08
CA LEU A 30 3.48 17.19 -0.48
C LEU A 30 2.60 18.45 -0.62
N LEU A 31 2.72 19.17 -1.75
CA LEU A 31 1.92 20.32 -2.13
C LEU A 31 1.98 20.44 -3.66
N TYR A 32 0.96 19.87 -4.31
CA TYR A 32 0.42 20.31 -5.61
C TYR A 32 1.11 19.82 -6.91
N SER A 33 0.64 18.68 -7.44
CA SER A 33 0.05 18.53 -8.79
C SER A 33 -0.46 17.08 -8.89
N ASP A 34 -1.77 16.81 -8.87
CA ASP A 34 -2.59 16.77 -10.08
C ASP A 34 -4.08 16.77 -9.67
N LYS A 35 -4.78 17.90 -9.85
CA LYS A 35 -6.21 18.01 -9.57
C LYS A 35 -7.08 17.19 -10.55
N THR A 36 -6.50 16.70 -11.65
CA THR A 36 -7.20 15.93 -12.68
C THR A 36 -7.08 14.41 -12.48
N MET A 37 -5.93 13.85 -12.05
CA MET A 37 -5.83 12.42 -11.70
C MET A 37 -6.58 12.05 -10.41
N HIS A 38 -6.65 12.96 -9.44
CA HIS A 38 -7.39 12.71 -8.19
C HIS A 38 -8.87 12.51 -8.48
N ASP A 39 -9.42 13.33 -9.38
CA ASP A 39 -10.84 13.33 -9.76
C ASP A 39 -11.23 12.07 -10.57
N ASP A 40 -10.35 11.59 -11.47
CA ASP A 40 -10.61 10.37 -12.26
C ASP A 40 -10.59 9.09 -11.41
N LEU A 41 -9.68 9.01 -10.44
CA LEU A 41 -9.60 7.88 -9.53
C LEU A 41 -10.76 7.87 -8.53
N GLU A 42 -11.11 9.02 -7.97
CA GLU A 42 -12.26 9.17 -7.09
C GLU A 42 -13.55 8.77 -7.81
N ARG A 43 -13.78 9.30 -9.01
CA ARG A 43 -14.92 8.95 -9.86
C ARG A 43 -14.97 7.45 -10.16
N PHE A 44 -13.83 6.82 -10.41
CA PHE A 44 -13.77 5.37 -10.63
C PHE A 44 -14.12 4.57 -9.38
N ILE A 45 -13.59 4.96 -8.21
CA ILE A 45 -13.91 4.35 -6.92
C ILE A 45 -15.40 4.49 -6.61
N GLU A 46 -15.96 5.69 -6.75
CA GLU A 46 -17.39 5.95 -6.53
C GLU A 46 -18.26 5.09 -7.45
N LYS A 47 -17.91 5.03 -8.74
CA LYS A 47 -18.58 4.15 -9.70
C LYS A 47 -18.52 2.69 -9.26
N LYS A 48 -17.36 2.21 -8.82
CA LYS A 48 -17.20 0.82 -8.34
C LYS A 48 -17.96 0.53 -7.05
N LYS A 49 -17.97 1.48 -6.10
CA LYS A 49 -18.79 1.40 -4.88
C LYS A 49 -20.28 1.32 -5.22
N ALA A 50 -20.74 2.04 -6.24
CA ALA A 50 -22.13 1.99 -6.70
C ALA A 50 -22.48 0.69 -7.44
N GLU A 51 -21.54 0.13 -8.23
CA GLU A 51 -21.75 -1.10 -9.00
C GLU A 51 -21.71 -2.38 -8.15
N SER A 52 -20.93 -2.40 -7.07
CA SER A 52 -20.72 -3.59 -6.24
C SER A 52 -20.87 -3.27 -4.75
N PRO A 53 -21.97 -3.70 -4.11
CA PRO A 53 -22.15 -3.56 -2.66
C PRO A 53 -21.04 -4.25 -1.85
N ASP A 54 -20.48 -5.35 -2.37
CA ASP A 54 -19.41 -6.10 -1.69
C ASP A 54 -18.11 -5.30 -1.71
N PHE A 55 -17.78 -4.68 -2.85
CA PHE A 55 -16.65 -3.76 -2.97
C PHE A 55 -16.82 -2.57 -2.03
N ALA A 56 -18.01 -1.96 -1.99
CA ALA A 56 -18.26 -0.81 -1.14
C ALA A 56 -18.09 -1.10 0.35
N ARG A 57 -18.52 -2.29 0.82
CA ARG A 57 -18.42 -2.68 2.22
C ARG A 57 -16.97 -2.89 2.68
N ASN A 58 -16.13 -3.45 1.81
CA ASN A 58 -14.75 -3.83 2.18
C ASN A 58 -13.71 -2.79 1.77
N PHE A 59 -14.09 -1.79 0.94
CA PHE A 59 -13.15 -0.84 0.34
C PHE A 59 -12.24 -0.15 1.37
N GLU A 60 -12.80 0.34 2.47
CA GLU A 60 -12.03 1.09 3.46
C GLU A 60 -10.98 0.20 4.15
N GLU A 61 -11.35 -1.03 4.48
CA GLU A 61 -10.43 -2.01 5.08
C GLU A 61 -9.32 -2.41 4.10
N ASP A 62 -9.69 -2.75 2.86
CA ASP A 62 -8.75 -3.08 1.79
C ASP A 62 -7.77 -1.92 1.52
N TYR A 63 -8.28 -0.69 1.51
CA TYR A 63 -7.48 0.52 1.32
C TYR A 63 -6.49 0.72 2.48
N LEU A 64 -6.91 0.51 3.72
CA LEU A 64 -6.03 0.59 4.89
C LEU A 64 -4.94 -0.48 4.83
N ASN A 65 -5.28 -1.73 4.52
CA ASN A 65 -4.31 -2.82 4.37
C ASN A 65 -3.29 -2.51 3.28
N PHE A 66 -3.76 -2.05 2.11
CA PHE A 66 -2.88 -1.60 1.04
C PHE A 66 -1.93 -0.50 1.51
N LYS A 67 -2.46 0.55 2.15
CA LYS A 67 -1.68 1.70 2.62
C LYS A 67 -0.58 1.29 3.60
N ILE A 68 -0.84 0.32 4.48
CA ILE A 68 0.18 -0.22 5.38
C ILE A 68 1.32 -0.85 4.59
N GLY A 69 1.03 -1.70 3.61
CA GLY A 69 2.03 -2.34 2.76
C GLY A 69 2.93 -1.33 2.04
N VAL A 70 2.33 -0.26 1.49
CA VAL A 70 3.06 0.85 0.84
C VAL A 70 4.02 1.53 1.81
N ILE A 71 3.56 1.86 3.02
CA ILE A 71 4.40 2.53 4.03
C ILE A 71 5.60 1.66 4.41
N LEU A 72 5.40 0.34 4.57
CA LEU A 72 6.50 -0.59 4.88
C LEU A 72 7.52 -0.64 3.73
N ARG A 73 7.03 -0.77 2.49
CA ARG A 73 7.86 -0.78 1.29
C ARG A 73 8.67 0.51 1.14
N GLN A 74 8.04 1.66 1.31
CA GLN A 74 8.71 2.97 1.26
C GLN A 74 9.78 3.08 2.35
N ALA A 75 9.47 2.70 3.60
CA ALA A 75 10.45 2.73 4.68
C ALA A 75 11.67 1.84 4.40
N ARG A 76 11.47 0.70 3.73
CA ARG A 76 12.54 -0.20 3.28
C ARG A 76 13.35 0.42 2.14
N GLU A 77 12.69 0.96 1.11
CA GLU A 77 13.33 1.59 -0.05
C GLU A 77 14.16 2.82 0.36
N GLU A 78 13.69 3.60 1.35
CA GLU A 78 14.45 4.71 1.94
C GLU A 78 15.75 4.28 2.62
N MET A 79 15.86 3.01 3.04
CA MET A 79 17.11 2.44 3.56
C MET A 79 18.01 1.87 2.46
N GLY A 80 17.54 1.82 1.21
CA GLY A 80 18.29 1.25 0.09
C GLY A 80 18.47 -0.26 0.17
N ILE A 81 17.64 -0.98 0.93
CA ILE A 81 17.74 -2.44 1.09
C ILE A 81 16.61 -3.19 0.37
N THR A 82 16.90 -4.41 -0.04
CA THR A 82 16.00 -5.33 -0.71
C THR A 82 15.07 -6.04 0.29
N GLN A 83 13.98 -6.62 -0.23
CA GLN A 83 13.09 -7.47 0.58
C GLN A 83 13.82 -8.68 1.18
N GLN A 84 14.86 -9.19 0.50
CA GLN A 84 15.67 -10.31 0.97
C GLN A 84 16.49 -9.92 2.19
N GLU A 85 17.12 -8.74 2.19
CA GLU A 85 17.90 -8.25 3.34
C GLU A 85 17.02 -7.95 4.55
N VAL A 86 15.79 -7.47 4.34
CA VAL A 86 14.81 -7.34 5.43
C VAL A 86 14.39 -8.70 5.98
N ALA A 87 14.18 -9.68 5.11
CA ALA A 87 13.85 -11.05 5.51
C ALA A 87 14.94 -11.67 6.40
N GLU A 88 16.21 -11.45 6.05
CA GLU A 88 17.37 -11.89 6.84
C GLU A 88 17.41 -11.22 8.22
N LYS A 89 17.22 -9.89 8.29
CA LYS A 89 17.15 -9.15 9.57
C LYS A 89 16.03 -9.63 10.49
N LEU A 90 14.93 -10.13 9.91
CA LEU A 90 13.75 -10.60 10.63
C LEU A 90 13.70 -12.12 10.84
N ASN A 91 14.70 -12.85 10.33
CA ASN A 91 14.73 -14.31 10.31
C ASN A 91 13.43 -14.92 9.75
N THR A 92 13.04 -14.47 8.57
CA THR A 92 11.85 -14.91 7.83
C THR A 92 12.17 -15.09 6.34
N SER A 93 11.18 -15.39 5.51
CA SER A 93 11.37 -15.53 4.06
C SER A 93 11.08 -14.22 3.32
N LYS A 94 11.70 -14.04 2.15
CA LYS A 94 11.37 -12.97 1.20
C LYS A 94 9.89 -12.98 0.81
N SER A 95 9.27 -14.16 0.71
CA SER A 95 7.84 -14.28 0.40
C SER A 95 6.95 -13.69 1.48
N VAL A 96 7.34 -13.81 2.76
CA VAL A 96 6.63 -13.16 3.88
C VAL A 96 6.77 -11.64 3.79
N ILE A 97 7.98 -11.12 3.52
CA ILE A 97 8.19 -9.68 3.34
C ILE A 97 7.39 -9.13 2.15
N SER A 98 7.40 -9.84 1.02
CA SER A 98 6.62 -9.47 -0.16
C SER A 98 5.12 -9.46 0.14
N ARG A 99 4.61 -10.46 0.88
CA ARG A 99 3.21 -10.46 1.32
C ARG A 99 2.92 -9.26 2.20
N MET A 100 3.76 -8.97 3.18
CA MET A 100 3.58 -7.80 4.06
C MET A 100 3.56 -6.46 3.32
N GLU A 101 4.33 -6.34 2.22
CA GLU A 101 4.42 -5.08 1.44
C GLU A 101 3.31 -4.94 0.38
N ASN A 102 2.77 -6.05 -0.12
CA ASN A 102 1.82 -6.04 -1.24
C ASN A 102 0.39 -6.45 -0.85
N HIS A 103 0.24 -7.23 0.21
CA HIS A 103 -1.01 -7.84 0.69
C HIS A 103 -0.99 -7.88 2.23
N ALA A 104 -1.01 -6.69 2.86
CA ALA A 104 -0.82 -6.54 4.31
C ALA A 104 -2.06 -6.90 5.14
N ASP A 105 -2.91 -7.79 4.62
CA ASP A 105 -4.12 -8.26 5.26
C ASP A 105 -3.78 -8.90 6.61
N ASP A 106 -4.50 -8.49 7.66
CA ASP A 106 -4.35 -8.99 9.04
C ASP A 106 -2.92 -8.90 9.63
N ILE A 107 -2.14 -7.90 9.22
CA ILE A 107 -0.81 -7.70 9.79
C ILE A 107 -0.88 -7.33 11.28
N ARG A 108 -0.37 -8.22 12.14
CA ARG A 108 -0.32 -7.98 13.59
C ARG A 108 0.57 -6.79 13.92
N LEU A 109 0.16 -5.97 14.89
CA LEU A 109 0.98 -4.86 15.41
C LEU A 109 2.37 -5.31 15.88
N SER A 110 2.48 -6.51 16.45
CA SER A 110 3.79 -7.09 16.84
C SER A 110 4.72 -7.28 15.64
N THR A 111 4.18 -7.66 14.49
CA THR A 111 4.91 -7.80 13.22
C THR A 111 5.35 -6.43 12.70
N LEU A 112 4.46 -5.43 12.70
CA LEU A 112 4.80 -4.06 12.33
C LEU A 112 5.95 -3.50 13.18
N ARG A 113 5.90 -3.70 14.50
CA ARG A 113 6.99 -3.28 15.39
C ARG A 113 8.32 -3.98 15.09
N LYS A 114 8.30 -5.29 14.82
CA LYS A 114 9.51 -6.03 14.44
C LYS A 114 10.10 -5.51 13.14
N TYR A 115 9.25 -5.31 12.12
CA TYR A 115 9.67 -4.78 10.83
C TYR A 115 10.28 -3.38 10.98
N ALA A 116 9.58 -2.46 11.65
CA ALA A 116 10.10 -1.12 11.92
C ALA A 116 11.45 -1.18 12.67
N LYS A 117 11.58 -2.05 13.68
CA LYS A 117 12.83 -2.24 14.42
C LYS A 117 13.97 -2.75 13.53
N ALA A 118 13.71 -3.69 12.61
CA ALA A 118 14.71 -4.17 11.64
C ALA A 118 15.20 -3.04 10.72
N LEU A 119 14.35 -2.03 10.50
CA LEU A 119 14.67 -0.81 9.77
C LEU A 119 15.25 0.32 10.65
N GLY A 120 15.44 0.10 11.96
CA GLY A 120 15.88 1.16 12.88
C GLY A 120 14.82 2.25 13.13
N ARG A 121 13.55 1.98 12.84
CA ARG A 121 12.40 2.88 12.97
C ARG A 121 11.48 2.48 14.11
N LYS A 122 10.48 3.32 14.39
CA LYS A 122 9.43 3.09 15.39
C LYS A 122 8.05 3.25 14.77
N VAL A 123 7.09 2.47 15.25
CA VAL A 123 5.67 2.62 14.90
C VAL A 123 5.08 3.70 15.79
N LYS A 124 4.41 4.71 15.20
CA LYS A 124 3.53 5.64 15.90
C LYS A 124 2.08 5.23 15.62
N LEU A 125 1.26 5.13 16.65
CA LEU A 125 -0.17 4.87 16.54
C LEU A 125 -0.94 6.07 17.09
N GLU A 126 -2.04 6.39 16.45
CA GLU A 126 -2.95 7.47 16.81
C GLU A 126 -4.37 6.98 16.53
N ILE A 127 -5.27 7.17 17.49
CA ILE A 127 -6.70 6.84 17.35
C ILE A 127 -7.43 8.17 17.18
N GLN A 128 -8.26 8.26 16.15
CA GLN A 128 -9.04 9.44 15.79
C GLN A 128 -10.46 9.35 16.31
#